data_AF-A0A4P6XCH5-F1
#
_entry.id   AF-A0A4P6XCH5-F1
#
_cell.length_a   1.000
_cell.length_b   1.000
_cell.length_c   1.000
_cell.angle_alpha   90.00
_cell.angle_beta   90.00
_cell.angle_gamma   90.00
#
_symmetry.space_group_name_H-M   'P 1'
#
loop_
_entity.id
_entity.type
_entity.pdbx_description
1 polymer ?
#
loop_
_entity_poly.entity_id
_entity_poly.type
_entity_poly.pdbx_seq_one_letter_code
_entity_poly.pdbx_strand_id
1 'polypeptide(L)'
;MTLDGFLTILALAAAIYAVLSPVQRQRVSLTWRPQLVLAVPMFGLIIGFELQDWSPPPCSFALSQVCRGLVLGGAEPGPARKFAFLLACAWLFGAVALHAVSKPTLASVPSFAKVATTLIDEERYGDALELIQPHIALLAHASRRRCARQRLRDWLEEFGPTPEHSFRRYLLRPGTRRYSGEGWPEWAAAPVRWMARFVPAGRRGESAAGDLLQLLMNSPKLFDYIVSRRPYFSLGLIREPIYGGAEFLERFLGELMRRPGSALYQEIATNDRSEGLIGYHLSERNRILHFLFADAKVAEELSAWQGVGDYLKRLLGGDERPEYWAWLNGQPDWFERDQLRDPTYVGMFFFDIMVSAAAKQGVGYHMWLYYFTSFADLLEDGYDSSGAGIDRTAEFPTRAARLLYELVSHLAAWVGMLRHLPEGAVHRRAPDRRDNPATIPFAAAQALGRVLSVAVGSRKVDEGVVQTLHDVAIRPIKELHPDDGDQSALRAYLIDALLSGRGRSTDLGYLTRLAELLDGNDDLIEYEIPDYVSALTMRINGMG
;
A
#
# COMPACT_ATOMS: atom_id res chain seq x y z
N MET A 1 -17.07 34.57 44.95
CA MET A 1 -18.04 33.48 44.63
C MET A 1 -18.51 32.82 45.92
N THR A 2 -19.79 32.51 46.07
CA THR A 2 -20.32 31.71 47.21
C THR A 2 -20.02 30.22 47.00
N LEU A 3 -19.87 29.47 48.10
CA LEU A 3 -19.48 28.05 48.10
C LEU A 3 -20.48 27.18 47.30
N ASP A 4 -21.77 27.53 47.34
CA ASP A 4 -22.83 26.86 46.58
C ASP A 4 -22.71 27.08 45.06
N GLY A 5 -22.23 28.24 44.63
CA GLY A 5 -21.99 28.53 43.21
C GLY A 5 -20.84 27.68 42.63
N PHE A 6 -19.81 27.43 43.43
CA PHE A 6 -18.68 26.58 43.03
C PHE A 6 -19.08 25.10 42.93
N LEU A 7 -19.87 24.60 43.90
CA LEU A 7 -20.40 23.24 43.86
C LEU A 7 -21.34 23.01 42.67
N THR A 8 -22.16 24.00 42.33
CA THR A 8 -23.06 23.92 41.17
C THR A 8 -22.30 23.84 39.85
N ILE A 9 -21.22 24.61 39.70
CA ILE A 9 -20.35 24.57 38.51
C ILE A 9 -19.62 23.23 38.40
N LEU A 10 -19.11 22.68 39.51
CA LEU A 10 -18.48 21.36 39.56
C LEU A 10 -19.47 20.24 39.19
N ALA A 11 -20.70 20.30 39.70
CA ALA A 11 -21.75 19.36 39.36
C ALA A 11 -22.13 19.43 37.87
N LEU A 12 -22.25 20.64 37.31
CA LEU A 12 -22.51 20.84 35.89
C LEU A 12 -21.35 20.34 35.01
N ALA A 13 -20.10 20.60 35.40
CA ALA A 13 -18.92 20.11 34.69
C ALA A 13 -18.84 18.58 34.72
N ALA A 14 -19.16 17.95 35.85
CA ALA A 14 -19.23 16.50 35.98
C ALA A 14 -20.36 15.90 35.10
N ALA A 15 -21.53 16.54 35.07
CA ALA A 15 -22.65 16.14 34.23
C ALA A 15 -22.32 16.24 32.72
N ILE A 16 -21.72 17.36 32.30
CA ILE A 16 -21.26 17.55 30.91
C ILE A 16 -20.23 16.46 30.56
N TYR A 17 -19.25 16.21 31.42
CA TYR A 17 -18.23 15.17 31.19
C TYR A 17 -18.83 13.77 31.05
N ALA A 18 -19.89 13.45 31.79
CA ALA A 18 -20.58 12.16 31.70
C ALA A 18 -21.31 11.96 30.36
N VAL A 19 -21.83 13.04 29.76
CA VAL A 19 -22.58 13.03 28.49
C VAL A 19 -21.65 13.04 27.26
N LEU A 20 -20.40 13.50 27.40
CA LEU A 20 -19.45 13.53 26.29
C LEU A 20 -19.21 12.13 25.69
N SER A 21 -19.02 12.09 24.37
CA SER A 21 -18.63 10.85 23.70
C SER A 21 -17.28 10.33 24.25
N PRO A 22 -16.99 9.02 24.19
CA PRO A 22 -15.72 8.48 24.65
C PRO A 22 -14.50 9.18 24.03
N VAL A 23 -14.61 9.55 22.74
CA VAL A 23 -13.61 10.32 22.00
C VAL A 23 -13.41 11.72 22.59
N GLN A 24 -14.48 12.43 22.94
CA GLN A 24 -14.39 13.75 23.55
C GLN A 24 -13.85 13.70 24.98
N ARG A 25 -14.30 12.73 25.80
CA ARG A 25 -13.75 12.49 27.15
C ARG A 25 -12.26 12.24 27.11
N GLN A 26 -11.80 11.50 26.10
CA GLN A 26 -10.40 11.23 25.93
C GLN A 26 -9.62 12.48 25.49
N ARG A 27 -10.10 13.27 24.52
CA ARG A 27 -9.47 14.56 24.16
C ARG A 27 -9.34 15.50 25.37
N VAL A 28 -10.34 15.54 26.24
CA VAL A 28 -10.29 16.26 27.52
C VAL A 28 -9.22 15.65 28.44
N SER A 29 -9.21 14.33 28.61
CA SER A 29 -8.20 13.63 29.44
C SER A 29 -6.76 13.76 28.92
N LEU A 30 -6.58 13.93 27.60
CA LEU A 30 -5.27 14.11 26.97
C LEU A 30 -4.72 15.53 27.19
N THR A 31 -5.61 16.51 27.29
CA THR A 31 -5.26 17.93 27.43
C THR A 31 -5.29 18.41 28.88
N TRP A 32 -5.85 17.63 29.82
CA TRP A 32 -6.02 18.09 31.21
C TRP A 32 -4.72 18.48 31.92
N ARG A 33 -3.60 17.77 31.68
CA ARG A 33 -2.31 18.06 32.33
C ARG A 33 -1.70 19.40 31.90
N PRO A 34 -1.52 19.69 30.60
CA PRO A 34 -1.03 21.00 30.18
C PRO A 34 -2.02 22.11 30.55
N GLN A 35 -3.33 21.83 30.54
CA GLN A 35 -4.35 22.77 31.01
C GLN A 35 -4.23 23.08 32.50
N LEU A 36 -3.92 22.09 33.36
CA LEU A 36 -3.66 22.32 34.78
C LEU A 36 -2.43 23.19 35.02
N VAL A 37 -1.33 22.92 34.31
CA VAL A 37 -0.08 23.69 34.45
C VAL A 37 -0.31 25.15 34.07
N LEU A 38 -1.20 25.43 33.12
CA LEU A 38 -1.62 26.79 32.78
C LEU A 38 -2.64 27.35 33.78
N ALA A 39 -3.61 26.55 34.22
CA ALA A 39 -4.71 27.00 35.06
C ALA A 39 -4.30 27.32 36.49
N VAL A 40 -3.43 26.53 37.12
CA VAL A 40 -2.99 26.75 38.51
C VAL A 40 -2.34 28.12 38.73
N PRO A 41 -1.32 28.55 37.95
CA PRO A 41 -0.73 29.87 38.13
C PRO A 41 -1.71 30.99 37.77
N MET A 42 -2.51 30.83 36.70
CA MET A 42 -3.48 31.84 36.28
C MET A 42 -4.59 32.04 37.32
N PHE A 43 -5.09 30.96 37.91
CA PHE A 43 -6.08 31.00 38.98
C PHE A 43 -5.51 31.63 40.25
N GLY A 44 -4.26 31.31 40.60
CA GLY A 44 -3.55 31.97 41.71
C GLY A 44 -3.39 33.48 41.50
N LEU A 45 -3.05 33.91 40.28
CA LEU A 45 -2.97 35.33 39.92
C LEU A 45 -4.35 36.01 40.00
N ILE A 46 -5.39 35.41 39.43
CA ILE A 46 -6.76 35.95 39.46
C ILE A 46 -7.23 36.13 40.91
N ILE A 47 -7.04 35.13 41.76
CA ILE A 47 -7.39 35.22 43.19
C ILE A 47 -6.57 36.31 43.90
N GLY A 48 -5.27 36.42 43.63
CA GLY A 48 -4.42 37.46 44.22
C GLY A 48 -4.91 38.87 43.87
N PHE A 49 -5.30 39.10 42.62
CA PHE A 49 -5.85 40.38 42.19
C PHE A 49 -7.30 40.63 42.65
N GLU A 50 -8.12 39.59 42.87
CA GLU A 50 -9.52 39.74 43.25
C GLU A 50 -9.75 39.80 44.78
N LEU A 51 -8.93 39.10 45.57
CA LEU A 51 -9.07 39.01 47.03
C LEU A 51 -8.03 39.82 47.82
N GLN A 52 -6.83 40.04 47.28
CA GLN A 52 -5.74 40.74 47.99
C GLN A 52 -5.40 42.11 47.38
N ASP A 53 -6.14 42.56 46.36
CA ASP A 53 -5.94 43.85 45.68
C ASP A 53 -4.47 44.12 45.32
N TRP A 54 -3.77 43.12 44.79
CA TRP A 54 -2.38 43.29 44.35
C TRP A 54 -2.25 44.45 43.36
N SER A 55 -1.26 45.32 43.60
CA SER A 55 -1.01 46.47 42.73
C SER A 55 -0.62 45.98 41.32
N PRO A 56 -1.38 46.31 40.27
CA PRO A 56 -1.03 45.90 38.92
C PRO A 56 0.31 46.51 38.50
N PRO A 57 1.11 45.82 37.66
CA PRO A 57 2.36 46.36 37.16
C PRO A 57 2.11 47.66 36.37
N PRO A 58 3.05 48.63 36.40
CA PRO A 58 2.91 49.87 35.64
C PRO A 58 2.81 49.54 34.13
N CYS A 59 1.79 50.08 33.44
CA CYS A 59 1.62 49.85 32.00
C CYS A 59 2.89 50.26 31.25
N SER A 60 3.51 49.31 30.55
CA SER A 60 4.66 49.59 29.70
C SER A 60 4.25 50.48 28.52
N PHE A 61 5.20 51.28 28.02
CA PHE A 61 4.97 52.22 26.92
C PHE A 61 4.35 51.56 25.67
N ALA A 62 4.69 50.30 25.40
CA ALA A 62 4.21 49.50 24.28
C ALA A 62 2.70 49.13 24.34
N LEU A 63 2.11 49.06 25.55
CA LEU A 63 0.71 48.68 25.75
C LEU A 63 -0.18 49.89 26.13
N SER A 64 0.38 51.11 26.08
CA SER A 64 -0.26 52.34 26.54
C SER A 64 -1.59 52.67 25.85
N GLN A 65 -1.77 52.29 24.58
CA GLN A 65 -3.03 52.48 23.85
C GLN A 65 -4.10 51.45 24.24
N VAL A 66 -3.71 50.21 24.52
CA VAL A 66 -4.63 49.14 24.95
C VAL A 66 -5.10 49.40 26.39
N CYS A 67 -4.22 49.85 27.27
CA CYS A 67 -4.57 50.23 28.65
C CYS A 67 -5.61 51.36 28.72
N ARG A 68 -5.61 52.31 27.76
CA ARG A 68 -6.62 53.39 27.67
C ARG A 68 -7.99 52.91 27.19
N GLY A 69 -8.05 51.88 26.35
CA GLY A 69 -9.30 51.35 25.80
C GLY A 69 -10.12 50.48 26.76
N LEU A 70 -9.53 50.06 27.87
CA LEU A 70 -10.16 49.20 28.89
C LEU A 70 -10.88 49.97 30.01
N VAL A 71 -11.06 51.29 29.85
CA VAL A 71 -11.87 52.12 30.75
C VAL A 71 -13.34 52.00 30.33
N LEU A 72 -14.01 50.92 30.74
CA LEU A 72 -15.46 50.80 30.65
C LEU A 72 -16.09 51.70 31.72
N GLY A 73 -16.81 52.72 31.27
CA GLY A 73 -17.50 53.67 32.14
C GLY A 73 -18.70 53.03 32.84
N GLY A 74 -18.75 53.17 34.16
CA GLY A 74 -19.88 52.80 35.01
C GLY A 74 -19.49 51.91 36.19
N ALA A 75 -19.60 52.46 37.40
CA ALA A 75 -19.38 51.81 38.71
C ALA A 75 -18.05 51.05 38.84
N GLU A 76 -16.94 51.79 39.07
CA GLU A 76 -15.57 51.27 38.93
C GLU A 76 -15.26 50.05 39.83
N PRO A 77 -15.13 48.83 39.28
CA PRO A 77 -14.32 47.81 39.94
C PRO A 77 -12.86 48.29 39.92
N GLY A 78 -12.17 48.21 41.05
CA GLY A 78 -10.77 48.65 41.19
C GLY A 78 -9.85 48.08 40.10
N PRO A 79 -8.72 48.75 39.80
CA PRO A 79 -7.82 48.37 38.69
C PRO A 79 -7.35 46.91 38.76
N ALA A 80 -7.25 46.34 39.97
CA ALA A 80 -6.94 44.93 40.19
C ALA A 80 -7.99 43.98 39.57
N ARG A 81 -9.29 44.29 39.67
CA ARG A 81 -10.38 43.48 39.10
C ARG A 81 -10.41 43.53 37.57
N LYS A 82 -10.09 44.69 36.97
CA LYS A 82 -9.95 44.82 35.51
C LYS A 82 -8.78 43.98 34.99
N PHE A 83 -7.66 43.93 35.73
CA PHE A 83 -6.51 43.10 35.41
C PHE A 83 -6.81 41.60 35.57
N ALA A 84 -7.56 41.22 36.61
CA ALA A 84 -8.05 39.85 36.80
C ALA A 84 -8.93 39.37 35.62
N PHE A 85 -9.79 40.23 35.08
CA PHE A 85 -10.59 39.93 33.89
C PHE A 85 -9.72 39.69 32.65
N LEU A 86 -8.69 40.51 32.42
CA LEU A 86 -7.74 40.31 31.31
C LEU A 86 -6.95 39.01 31.45
N LEU A 87 -6.51 38.68 32.66
CA LEU A 87 -5.87 37.39 32.97
C LEU A 87 -6.82 36.22 32.68
N ALA A 88 -8.10 36.33 33.04
CA ALA A 88 -9.10 35.30 32.73
C ALA A 88 -9.31 35.14 31.22
N CYS A 89 -9.38 36.24 30.46
CA CYS A 89 -9.46 36.20 28.99
C CYS A 89 -8.21 35.60 28.35
N ALA A 90 -7.01 35.99 28.83
CA ALA A 90 -5.74 35.43 28.37
C ALA A 90 -5.61 33.94 28.70
N TRP A 91 -6.08 33.52 29.87
CA TRP A 91 -6.16 32.11 30.26
C TRP A 91 -7.13 31.34 29.36
N LEU A 92 -8.33 31.86 29.08
CA LEU A 92 -9.31 31.21 28.22
C LEU A 92 -8.77 31.05 26.79
N PHE A 93 -8.18 32.11 26.23
CA PHE A 93 -7.56 32.04 24.91
C PHE A 93 -6.38 31.07 24.89
N GLY A 94 -5.53 31.10 25.92
CA GLY A 94 -4.43 30.16 26.11
C GLY A 94 -4.91 28.72 26.26
N ALA A 95 -6.00 28.48 26.97
CA ALA A 95 -6.61 27.16 27.15
C ALA A 95 -7.17 26.63 25.82
N VAL A 96 -7.89 27.46 25.05
CA VAL A 96 -8.41 27.07 23.73
C VAL A 96 -7.27 26.81 22.75
N ALA A 97 -6.27 27.69 22.69
CA ALA A 97 -5.10 27.53 21.83
C ALA A 97 -4.29 26.27 22.21
N LEU A 98 -4.07 26.04 23.51
CA LEU A 98 -3.38 24.86 24.01
C LEU A 98 -4.17 23.58 23.69
N HIS A 99 -5.50 23.59 23.83
CA HIS A 99 -6.33 22.45 23.45
C HIS A 99 -6.26 22.17 21.94
N ALA A 100 -6.28 23.21 21.10
CA ALA A 100 -6.16 23.08 19.65
C ALA A 100 -4.78 22.57 19.19
N VAL A 101 -3.71 22.88 19.92
CA VAL A 101 -2.32 22.54 19.55
C VAL A 101 -1.82 21.27 20.25
N SER A 102 -2.50 20.79 21.30
CA SER A 102 -2.08 19.60 22.06
C SER A 102 -2.20 18.32 21.23
N LYS A 103 -1.07 17.89 20.63
CA LYS A 103 -0.94 16.59 19.98
C LYS A 103 -0.70 15.50 21.03
N PRO A 104 -1.29 14.29 20.87
CA PRO A 104 -0.95 13.19 21.77
C PRO A 104 0.54 12.90 21.69
N THR A 105 1.11 12.56 22.85
CA THR A 105 2.53 12.24 23.00
C THR A 105 2.68 10.78 23.40
N LEU A 106 3.92 10.26 23.35
CA LEU A 106 4.23 8.90 23.78
C LEU A 106 3.69 8.55 25.19
N ALA A 107 3.64 9.54 26.10
CA ALA A 107 3.15 9.33 27.46
C ALA A 107 1.63 9.06 27.52
N SER A 108 0.88 9.55 26.52
CA SER A 108 -0.57 9.41 26.45
C SER A 108 -1.04 8.20 25.65
N VAL A 109 -0.13 7.55 24.92
CA VAL A 109 -0.43 6.36 24.09
C VAL A 109 -1.11 5.25 24.89
N PRO A 110 -0.74 4.92 26.15
CA PRO A 110 -1.41 3.84 26.89
C PRO A 110 -2.89 4.12 27.18
N SER A 111 -3.21 5.33 27.65
CA SER A 111 -4.60 5.73 27.87
C SER A 111 -5.37 5.79 26.55
N PHE A 112 -4.68 6.20 25.48
CA PHE A 112 -5.25 6.23 24.15
C PHE A 112 -5.59 4.84 23.61
N ALA A 113 -4.64 3.92 23.70
CA ALA A 113 -4.83 2.54 23.28
C ALA A 113 -5.96 1.88 24.08
N LYS A 114 -6.04 2.11 25.39
CA LYS A 114 -7.13 1.57 26.20
C LYS A 114 -8.52 1.99 25.70
N VAL A 115 -8.71 3.28 25.37
CA VAL A 115 -10.00 3.75 24.85
C VAL A 115 -10.28 3.20 23.47
N ALA A 116 -9.27 3.19 22.58
CA ALA A 116 -9.39 2.61 21.25
C ALA A 116 -9.78 1.12 21.31
N THR A 117 -9.12 0.33 22.15
CA THR A 117 -9.44 -1.08 22.38
C THR A 117 -10.84 -1.23 22.96
N THR A 118 -11.25 -0.43 23.93
CA THR A 118 -12.61 -0.48 24.49
C THR A 118 -13.67 -0.22 23.41
N LEU A 119 -13.45 0.75 22.52
CA LEU A 119 -14.36 1.02 21.40
C LEU A 119 -14.40 -0.13 20.38
N ILE A 120 -13.27 -0.79 20.15
CA ILE A 120 -13.19 -1.98 19.28
C ILE A 120 -13.94 -3.16 19.92
N ASP A 121 -13.79 -3.36 21.23
CA ASP A 121 -14.46 -4.41 22.01
C ASP A 121 -15.98 -4.16 22.07
N GLU A 122 -16.42 -2.91 22.13
CA GLU A 122 -17.82 -2.48 22.02
C GLU A 122 -18.37 -2.53 20.57
N GLU A 123 -17.60 -3.02 19.60
CA GLU A 123 -17.93 -3.06 18.17
C GLU A 123 -18.24 -1.68 17.54
N ARG A 124 -17.81 -0.60 18.18
CA ARG A 124 -17.92 0.79 17.69
C ARG A 124 -16.78 1.14 16.75
N TYR A 125 -16.62 0.34 15.70
CA TYR A 125 -15.48 0.43 14.78
C TYR A 125 -15.35 1.80 14.10
N GLY A 126 -16.46 2.43 13.73
CA GLY A 126 -16.45 3.77 13.13
C GLY A 126 -15.74 4.81 14.01
N ASP A 127 -16.14 4.88 15.28
CA ASP A 127 -15.59 5.82 16.27
C ASP A 127 -14.12 5.49 16.60
N ALA A 128 -13.80 4.20 16.71
CA ALA A 128 -12.43 3.74 16.95
C ALA A 128 -11.49 4.15 15.81
N LEU A 129 -11.89 3.93 14.56
CA LEU A 129 -11.07 4.27 13.40
C LEU A 129 -10.90 5.78 13.24
N GLU A 130 -11.94 6.58 13.51
CA GLU A 130 -11.85 8.04 13.48
C GLU A 130 -10.90 8.59 14.55
N LEU A 131 -10.88 7.96 15.73
CA LEU A 131 -9.94 8.28 16.81
C LEU A 131 -8.48 7.93 16.44
N ILE A 132 -8.28 6.79 15.76
CA ILE A 132 -6.97 6.22 15.44
C ILE A 132 -6.33 6.87 14.22
N GLN A 133 -7.09 7.13 13.16
CA GLN A 133 -6.61 7.59 11.86
C GLN A 133 -5.60 8.76 11.94
N PRO A 134 -5.84 9.87 12.67
CA PRO A 134 -4.89 10.98 12.74
C PRO A 134 -3.60 10.66 13.50
N HIS A 135 -3.54 9.54 14.23
CA HIS A 135 -2.46 9.20 15.15
C HIS A 135 -1.69 7.92 14.75
N ILE A 136 -1.97 7.32 13.59
CA ILE A 136 -1.30 6.09 13.13
C ILE A 136 0.23 6.27 13.12
N ALA A 137 0.73 7.38 12.58
CA ALA A 137 2.16 7.67 12.55
C ALA A 137 2.78 7.72 13.95
N LEU A 138 2.07 8.25 14.96
CA LEU A 138 2.57 8.25 16.33
C LEU A 138 2.66 6.83 16.89
N LEU A 139 1.63 6.00 16.64
CA LEU A 139 1.60 4.60 17.08
C LEU A 139 2.73 3.79 16.43
N ALA A 140 2.93 3.94 15.12
CA ALA A 140 4.00 3.27 14.39
C ALA A 140 5.40 3.70 14.87
N HIS A 141 5.62 4.99 15.09
CA HIS A 141 6.87 5.47 15.66
C HIS A 141 7.08 4.99 17.10
N ALA A 142 6.03 4.97 17.91
CA ALA A 142 6.10 4.53 19.31
C ALA A 142 6.43 3.03 19.42
N SER A 143 5.79 2.18 18.61
CA SER A 143 6.01 0.72 18.59
C SER A 143 7.41 0.34 18.08
N ARG A 144 7.99 1.16 17.20
CA ARG A 144 9.34 0.95 16.62
C ARG A 144 10.46 1.68 17.37
N ARG A 145 10.17 2.25 18.55
CA ARG A 145 11.10 3.09 19.33
C ARG A 145 11.71 4.27 18.55
N ARG A 146 10.99 4.80 17.56
CA ARG A 146 11.44 5.88 16.69
C ARG A 146 11.08 7.28 17.21
N CYS A 147 10.34 7.40 18.31
CA CYS A 147 10.06 8.71 18.89
C CYS A 147 11.33 9.36 19.45
N ALA A 148 11.42 10.69 19.41
CA ALA A 148 12.61 11.45 19.82
C ALA A 148 13.07 11.12 21.26
N ARG A 149 12.14 10.94 22.21
CA ARG A 149 12.47 10.58 23.59
C ARG A 149 13.02 9.15 23.73
N GLN A 150 12.50 8.20 22.95
CA GLN A 150 13.01 6.83 22.91
C GLN A 150 14.40 6.81 22.29
N ARG A 151 14.59 7.48 21.14
CA ARG A 151 15.91 7.62 20.49
C ARG A 151 16.94 8.27 21.40
N LEU A 152 16.57 9.32 22.13
CA LEU A 152 17.48 9.96 23.10
C LEU A 152 17.86 9.01 24.23
N ARG A 153 16.90 8.24 24.75
CA ARG A 153 17.17 7.23 25.78
C ARG A 153 18.10 6.14 25.25
N ASP A 154 17.81 5.61 24.06
CA ASP A 154 18.59 4.55 23.42
C ASP A 154 20.01 5.04 23.13
N TRP A 155 20.13 6.25 22.58
CA TRP A 155 21.41 6.94 22.38
C TRP A 155 22.21 7.10 23.68
N LEU A 156 21.57 7.49 24.79
CA LEU A 156 22.24 7.61 26.09
C LEU A 156 22.66 6.24 26.64
N GLU A 157 21.83 5.19 26.49
CA GLU A 157 22.17 3.83 26.93
C GLU A 157 23.31 3.21 26.11
N GLU A 158 23.38 3.55 24.83
CA GLU A 158 24.37 3.05 23.86
C GLU A 158 25.63 3.93 23.78
N PHE A 159 25.71 5.01 24.56
CA PHE A 159 26.86 5.91 24.54
C PHE A 159 28.11 5.26 25.15
N GLY A 160 29.20 5.19 24.37
CA GLY A 160 30.50 4.68 24.81
C GLY A 160 31.02 3.48 24.00
N PRO A 161 32.14 2.87 24.44
CA PRO A 161 32.74 1.73 23.74
C PRO A 161 31.86 0.48 23.89
N THR A 162 31.67 -0.27 22.80
CA THR A 162 30.93 -1.52 22.81
C THR A 162 31.83 -2.65 23.32
N PRO A 163 31.44 -3.42 24.36
CA PRO A 163 32.27 -4.49 24.90
C PRO A 163 32.59 -5.56 23.84
N GLU A 164 33.85 -6.02 23.80
CA GLU A 164 34.35 -6.89 22.74
C GLU A 164 33.59 -8.21 22.59
N HIS A 165 33.08 -8.77 23.69
CA HIS A 165 32.35 -10.04 23.73
C HIS A 165 30.82 -9.90 23.74
N SER A 166 30.29 -8.71 23.47
CA SER A 166 28.84 -8.52 23.47
C SER A 166 28.19 -9.06 22.19
N PHE A 167 27.06 -9.75 22.32
CA PHE A 167 26.21 -10.18 21.19
C PHE A 167 25.87 -9.02 20.22
N ARG A 168 25.88 -7.79 20.75
CA ARG A 168 25.67 -6.55 20.00
C ARG A 168 26.71 -6.30 18.91
N ARG A 169 27.96 -6.75 19.09
CA ARG A 169 29.01 -6.65 18.07
C ARG A 169 28.74 -7.55 16.86
N TYR A 170 28.07 -8.69 17.07
CA TYR A 170 27.73 -9.64 16.00
C TYR A 170 26.55 -9.20 15.14
N LEU A 171 25.65 -8.37 15.69
CA LEU A 171 24.53 -7.78 14.94
C LEU A 171 24.95 -6.60 14.06
N LEU A 172 26.25 -6.23 14.03
CA LEU A 172 26.77 -5.13 13.24
C LEU A 172 26.81 -5.50 11.75
N ARG A 173 26.13 -4.71 10.90
CA ARG A 173 26.44 -4.65 9.47
C ARG A 173 27.58 -3.66 9.24
N PRO A 174 28.60 -3.96 8.41
CA PRO A 174 29.63 -2.99 8.05
C PRO A 174 28.98 -1.74 7.44
N GLY A 175 29.20 -0.55 8.02
CA GLY A 175 28.72 0.74 7.49
C GLY A 175 27.48 1.35 8.15
N THR A 176 26.82 0.68 9.11
CA THR A 176 25.80 1.35 9.94
C THR A 176 26.45 2.34 10.91
N ARG A 177 25.80 3.51 11.12
CA ARG A 177 26.28 4.66 11.92
C ARG A 177 27.21 4.26 13.08
N ARG A 178 28.44 4.82 13.10
CA ARG A 178 29.32 4.81 14.29
C ARG A 178 28.50 5.22 15.50
N TYR A 179 28.46 4.40 16.55
CA TYR A 179 27.79 4.80 17.77
C TYR A 179 28.49 6.03 18.36
N SER A 180 27.71 6.91 18.97
CA SER A 180 28.23 8.10 19.62
C SER A 180 29.15 7.70 20.76
N GLY A 181 30.41 8.12 20.68
CA GLY A 181 31.37 7.93 21.77
C GLY A 181 32.12 6.59 21.76
N GLU A 182 32.16 5.83 20.66
CA GLU A 182 32.99 4.61 20.56
C GLU A 182 34.47 4.85 20.89
N GLY A 183 35.00 6.06 20.61
CA GLY A 183 36.37 6.46 20.95
C GLY A 183 36.55 7.01 22.36
N TRP A 184 35.51 7.05 23.19
CA TRP A 184 35.60 7.55 24.56
C TRP A 184 36.01 6.43 25.52
N PRO A 185 36.88 6.71 26.50
CA PRO A 185 37.18 5.73 27.54
C PRO A 185 35.95 5.49 28.42
N GLU A 186 35.80 4.26 28.95
CA GLU A 186 34.59 3.84 29.69
C GLU A 186 34.22 4.75 30.85
N TRP A 187 35.21 5.29 31.56
CA TRP A 187 34.99 6.20 32.70
C TRP A 187 34.31 7.50 32.29
N ALA A 188 34.56 7.99 31.07
CA ALA A 188 33.97 9.22 30.53
C ALA A 188 32.57 8.96 29.93
N ALA A 189 32.34 7.76 29.41
CA ALA A 189 31.02 7.34 28.91
C ALA A 189 30.04 6.96 30.02
N ALA A 190 30.53 6.45 31.17
CA ALA A 190 29.72 6.05 32.31
C ALA A 190 28.74 7.13 32.84
N PRO A 191 29.15 8.39 33.08
CA PRO A 191 28.22 9.43 33.53
C PRO A 191 27.14 9.77 32.49
N VAL A 192 27.46 9.71 31.19
CA VAL A 192 26.49 9.95 30.11
C VAL A 192 25.45 8.82 30.08
N ARG A 193 25.87 7.56 30.19
CA ARG A 193 24.96 6.42 30.33
C ARG A 193 24.09 6.51 31.58
N TRP A 194 24.65 7.03 32.68
CA TRP A 194 23.89 7.24 33.90
C TRP A 194 22.74 8.24 33.72
N MET A 195 22.92 9.28 32.89
CA MET A 195 21.84 10.23 32.55
C MET A 195 20.64 9.55 31.88
N ALA A 196 20.84 8.41 31.22
CA ALA A 196 19.74 7.63 30.65
C ALA A 196 18.66 7.38 31.70
N ARG A 197 19.02 7.07 32.95
CA ARG A 197 18.09 6.74 34.06
C ARG A 197 17.01 7.81 34.29
N PHE A 198 17.28 9.08 34.00
CA PHE A 198 16.34 10.18 34.18
C PHE A 198 15.42 10.41 32.98
N VAL A 199 15.76 9.87 31.80
CA VAL A 199 14.92 9.93 30.61
C VAL A 199 13.92 8.77 30.63
N PRO A 200 12.59 9.01 30.57
CA PRO A 200 11.61 7.92 30.58
C PRO A 200 11.78 6.99 29.38
N ALA A 201 11.91 5.69 29.63
CA ALA A 201 12.10 4.69 28.57
C ALA A 201 10.88 4.48 27.65
N GLY A 202 9.70 4.99 28.04
CA GLY A 202 8.51 4.92 27.18
C GLY A 202 7.93 3.52 26.96
N ARG A 203 8.44 2.47 27.64
CA ARG A 203 8.07 1.06 27.42
C ARG A 203 6.56 0.79 27.43
N ARG A 204 5.81 1.46 28.32
CA ARG A 204 4.34 1.33 28.37
C ARG A 204 3.67 1.86 27.09
N GLY A 205 4.16 2.97 26.54
CA GLY A 205 3.64 3.53 25.30
C GLY A 205 4.02 2.70 24.08
N GLU A 206 5.23 2.14 24.08
CA GLU A 206 5.70 1.18 23.07
C GLU A 206 4.83 -0.08 23.03
N SER A 207 4.65 -0.76 24.18
CA SER A 207 3.79 -1.94 24.29
C SER A 207 2.37 -1.61 23.87
N ALA A 208 1.76 -0.57 24.44
CA ALA A 208 0.38 -0.21 24.12
C ALA A 208 0.17 0.16 22.64
N ALA A 209 1.17 0.79 21.99
CA ALA A 209 1.13 1.02 20.55
C ALA A 209 1.24 -0.28 19.75
N GLY A 210 2.18 -1.16 20.13
CA GLY A 210 2.35 -2.47 19.51
C GLY A 210 1.09 -3.33 19.62
N ASP A 211 0.53 -3.44 20.83
CA ASP A 211 -0.68 -4.21 21.12
C ASP A 211 -1.89 -3.69 20.33
N LEU A 212 -2.07 -2.36 20.26
CA LEU A 212 -3.14 -1.76 19.48
C LEU A 212 -2.96 -1.99 17.98
N LEU A 213 -1.75 -1.82 17.43
CA LEU A 213 -1.48 -2.07 16.02
C LEU A 213 -1.70 -3.55 15.66
N GLN A 214 -1.25 -4.45 16.53
CA GLN A 214 -1.48 -5.89 16.38
C GLN A 214 -2.98 -6.21 16.40
N LEU A 215 -3.75 -5.59 17.30
CA LEU A 215 -5.21 -5.73 17.33
C LEU A 215 -5.85 -5.22 16.02
N LEU A 216 -5.42 -4.05 15.52
CA LEU A 216 -5.93 -3.48 14.27
C LEU A 216 -5.67 -4.38 13.05
N MET A 217 -4.51 -5.04 13.00
CA MET A 217 -4.10 -5.87 11.87
C MET A 217 -4.67 -7.29 11.92
N ASN A 218 -4.93 -7.81 13.13
CA ASN A 218 -5.31 -9.21 13.32
C ASN A 218 -6.78 -9.42 13.70
N SER A 219 -7.52 -8.38 14.11
CA SER A 219 -8.95 -8.53 14.44
C SER A 219 -9.79 -8.77 13.19
N PRO A 220 -10.43 -9.95 13.02
CA PRO A 220 -11.15 -10.29 11.79
C PRO A 220 -12.36 -9.39 11.53
N LYS A 221 -13.20 -9.17 12.55
CA LYS A 221 -14.41 -8.33 12.43
C LYS A 221 -14.07 -6.88 12.08
N LEU A 222 -13.01 -6.35 12.69
CA LEU A 222 -12.55 -5.00 12.39
C LEU A 222 -11.98 -4.92 10.97
N PHE A 223 -11.19 -5.90 10.55
CA PHE A 223 -10.66 -5.99 9.20
C PHE A 223 -11.80 -6.00 8.16
N ASP A 224 -12.82 -6.83 8.36
CA ASP A 224 -14.02 -6.87 7.50
C ASP A 224 -14.72 -5.51 7.43
N TYR A 225 -14.85 -4.81 8.57
CA TYR A 225 -15.41 -3.47 8.61
C TYR A 225 -14.57 -2.46 7.83
N ILE A 226 -13.23 -2.51 7.98
CA ILE A 226 -12.30 -1.63 7.27
C ILE A 226 -12.44 -1.83 5.76
N VAL A 227 -12.34 -3.06 5.26
CA VAL A 227 -12.47 -3.36 3.82
C VAL A 227 -13.83 -2.87 3.28
N SER A 228 -14.91 -3.11 4.01
CA SER A 228 -16.27 -2.83 3.53
C SER A 228 -16.65 -1.36 3.56
N ARG A 229 -16.24 -0.63 4.60
CA ARG A 229 -16.78 0.71 4.92
C ARG A 229 -15.73 1.82 4.90
N ARG A 230 -14.46 1.49 5.17
CA ARG A 230 -13.36 2.46 5.29
C ARG A 230 -12.07 1.95 4.64
N PRO A 231 -12.07 1.50 3.37
CA PRO A 231 -10.90 0.86 2.75
C PRO A 231 -9.66 1.77 2.73
N TYR A 232 -9.86 3.08 2.62
CA TYR A 232 -8.77 4.05 2.63
C TYR A 232 -8.08 4.26 3.98
N PHE A 233 -8.66 3.76 5.08
CA PHE A 233 -7.99 3.74 6.37
C PHE A 233 -6.72 2.86 6.31
N SER A 234 -6.80 1.72 5.62
CA SER A 234 -5.70 0.78 5.43
C SER A 234 -4.45 1.45 4.85
N LEU A 235 -4.61 2.40 3.94
CA LEU A 235 -3.47 3.11 3.33
C LEU A 235 -2.64 3.87 4.37
N GLY A 236 -3.28 4.40 5.40
CA GLY A 236 -2.59 5.06 6.51
C GLY A 236 -1.78 4.09 7.37
N LEU A 237 -2.27 2.86 7.55
CA LEU A 237 -1.54 1.79 8.25
C LEU A 237 -0.36 1.30 7.42
N ILE A 238 -0.59 0.98 6.14
CA ILE A 238 0.40 0.37 5.25
C ILE A 238 1.55 1.33 4.93
N ARG A 239 1.27 2.65 4.87
CA ARG A 239 2.29 3.69 4.64
C ARG A 239 3.34 3.74 5.76
N GLU A 240 2.95 3.40 6.98
CA GLU A 240 3.85 3.49 8.12
C GLU A 240 4.69 2.20 8.28
N PRO A 241 5.94 2.29 8.77
CA PRO A 241 6.84 1.15 8.87
C PRO A 241 6.50 0.24 10.06
N ILE A 242 5.35 -0.43 9.99
CA ILE A 242 4.78 -1.31 11.00
C ILE A 242 5.19 -2.77 10.68
N TYR A 243 5.41 -3.57 11.72
CA TYR A 243 5.64 -5.02 11.55
C TYR A 243 4.39 -5.68 10.96
N GLY A 244 4.56 -6.49 9.90
CA GLY A 244 3.46 -7.17 9.21
C GLY A 244 2.70 -6.31 8.20
N GLY A 245 3.21 -5.12 7.84
CA GLY A 245 2.54 -4.22 6.87
C GLY A 245 2.28 -4.88 5.52
N ALA A 246 3.25 -5.64 4.99
CA ALA A 246 3.11 -6.40 3.75
C ALA A 246 2.06 -7.53 3.86
N GLU A 247 2.11 -8.33 4.94
CA GLU A 247 1.12 -9.40 5.20
C GLU A 247 -0.32 -8.83 5.33
N PHE A 248 -0.45 -7.64 5.94
CA PHE A 248 -1.73 -6.95 6.01
C PHE A 248 -2.19 -6.45 4.63
N LEU A 249 -1.28 -5.88 3.82
CA LEU A 249 -1.61 -5.47 2.45
C LEU A 249 -2.04 -6.67 1.60
N GLU A 250 -1.34 -7.79 1.70
CA GLU A 250 -1.67 -9.04 0.99
C GLU A 250 -3.11 -9.47 1.31
N ARG A 251 -3.45 -9.59 2.60
CA ARG A 251 -4.82 -9.91 3.05
C ARG A 251 -5.83 -8.86 2.58
N PHE A 252 -5.49 -7.58 2.68
CA PHE A 252 -6.35 -6.46 2.28
C PHE A 252 -6.68 -6.49 0.78
N LEU A 253 -5.68 -6.66 -0.08
CA LEU A 253 -5.88 -6.72 -1.53
C LEU A 253 -6.64 -7.99 -1.94
N GLY A 254 -6.31 -9.14 -1.36
CA GLY A 254 -7.05 -10.38 -1.61
C GLY A 254 -8.54 -10.24 -1.25
N GLU A 255 -8.83 -9.62 -0.11
CA GLU A 255 -10.22 -9.40 0.34
C GLU A 255 -10.97 -8.36 -0.51
N LEU A 256 -10.28 -7.32 -0.99
CA LEU A 256 -10.85 -6.38 -1.96
C LEU A 256 -11.16 -7.05 -3.29
N MET A 257 -10.30 -7.97 -3.75
CA MET A 257 -10.52 -8.74 -4.97
C MET A 257 -11.66 -9.74 -4.84
N ARG A 258 -11.85 -10.31 -3.65
CA ARG A 258 -12.95 -11.24 -3.33
C ARG A 258 -14.34 -10.62 -3.45
N ARG A 259 -14.46 -9.29 -3.35
CA ARG A 259 -15.75 -8.58 -3.31
C ARG A 259 -15.95 -7.75 -4.58
N PRO A 260 -16.72 -8.25 -5.58
CA PRO A 260 -17.12 -7.45 -6.72
C PRO A 260 -17.81 -6.16 -6.25
N GLY A 261 -17.32 -5.00 -6.70
CA GLY A 261 -17.81 -3.69 -6.26
C GLY A 261 -17.07 -3.07 -5.07
N SER A 262 -15.99 -3.70 -4.59
CA SER A 262 -15.07 -3.06 -3.65
C SER A 262 -14.45 -1.78 -4.22
N ALA A 263 -13.79 -0.98 -3.36
CA ALA A 263 -13.12 0.24 -3.80
C ALA A 263 -12.06 -0.04 -4.89
N LEU A 264 -11.41 -1.21 -4.87
CA LEU A 264 -10.43 -1.58 -5.90
C LEU A 264 -11.08 -1.74 -7.27
N TYR A 265 -12.23 -2.42 -7.36
CA TYR A 265 -12.98 -2.57 -8.62
C TYR A 265 -13.42 -1.21 -9.15
N GLN A 266 -13.91 -0.33 -8.27
CA GLN A 266 -14.34 1.01 -8.66
C GLN A 266 -13.17 1.82 -9.21
N GLU A 267 -12.03 1.83 -8.52
CA GLU A 267 -10.85 2.57 -8.96
C GLU A 267 -10.31 2.04 -10.28
N ILE A 268 -10.25 0.72 -10.47
CA ILE A 268 -9.84 0.10 -11.74
C ILE A 268 -10.80 0.46 -12.87
N ALA A 269 -12.11 0.41 -12.61
CA ALA A 269 -13.14 0.76 -13.60
C ALA A 269 -13.09 2.24 -14.02
N THR A 270 -12.73 3.14 -13.09
CA THR A 270 -12.62 4.58 -13.36
C THR A 270 -11.21 5.02 -13.76
N ASN A 271 -10.24 4.10 -13.82
CA ASN A 271 -8.87 4.42 -14.17
C ASN A 271 -8.80 4.79 -15.65
N ASP A 272 -8.25 5.97 -15.93
CA ASP A 272 -8.14 6.45 -17.31
C ASP A 272 -7.04 5.67 -18.04
N ARG A 273 -7.42 5.08 -19.18
CA ARG A 273 -6.52 4.34 -20.07
C ARG A 273 -5.62 5.26 -20.90
N SER A 274 -5.82 6.58 -20.85
CA SER A 274 -5.17 7.55 -21.73
C SER A 274 -3.95 8.24 -21.11
N GLU A 275 -2.86 7.51 -20.84
CA GLU A 275 -1.56 8.14 -20.55
C GLU A 275 -0.43 7.64 -21.44
N GLY A 276 -0.27 8.29 -22.60
CA GLY A 276 0.88 8.08 -23.48
C GLY A 276 0.99 6.65 -24.04
N LEU A 277 2.20 6.29 -24.48
CA LEU A 277 2.50 4.99 -25.10
C LEU A 277 2.84 3.89 -24.08
N ILE A 278 3.07 4.24 -22.81
CA ILE A 278 3.33 3.32 -21.70
C ILE A 278 2.65 3.82 -20.43
N GLY A 279 1.88 2.93 -19.81
CA GLY A 279 1.32 3.16 -18.47
C GLY A 279 -0.07 3.80 -18.50
N TYR A 280 -0.49 4.20 -17.30
CA TYR A 280 -1.85 4.64 -17.01
C TYR A 280 -1.82 5.92 -16.18
N HIS A 281 -2.83 6.77 -16.36
CA HIS A 281 -2.95 7.98 -15.56
C HIS A 281 -3.47 7.66 -14.15
N LEU A 282 -2.56 7.65 -13.19
CA LEU A 282 -2.84 7.32 -11.80
C LEU A 282 -3.30 8.56 -11.00
N SER A 283 -4.55 8.97 -11.22
CA SER A 283 -5.14 10.11 -10.52
C SER A 283 -5.15 9.92 -9.00
N GLU A 284 -4.90 10.99 -8.23
CA GLU A 284 -5.02 10.99 -6.75
C GLU A 284 -6.42 10.59 -6.24
N ARG A 285 -7.43 10.65 -7.11
CA ARG A 285 -8.79 10.16 -6.81
C ARG A 285 -8.83 8.65 -6.60
N ASN A 286 -8.03 7.91 -7.35
CA ASN A 286 -7.90 6.46 -7.23
C ASN A 286 -6.86 6.16 -6.14
N ARG A 287 -7.25 6.31 -4.88
CA ARG A 287 -6.31 6.37 -3.76
C ARG A 287 -5.53 5.07 -3.54
N ILE A 288 -6.12 3.90 -3.80
CA ILE A 288 -5.43 2.61 -3.69
C ILE A 288 -4.41 2.48 -4.83
N LEU A 289 -4.85 2.66 -6.07
CA LEU A 289 -3.97 2.55 -7.25
C LEU A 289 -2.84 3.60 -7.20
N HIS A 290 -3.17 4.84 -6.86
CA HIS A 290 -2.20 5.91 -6.71
C HIS A 290 -1.20 5.61 -5.59
N PHE A 291 -1.66 5.13 -4.42
CA PHE A 291 -0.75 4.78 -3.32
C PHE A 291 0.24 3.68 -3.72
N LEU A 292 -0.20 2.67 -4.47
CA LEU A 292 0.64 1.53 -4.85
C LEU A 292 1.56 1.85 -6.03
N PHE A 293 1.08 2.61 -7.02
CA PHE A 293 1.71 2.67 -8.34
C PHE A 293 2.18 4.06 -8.76
N ALA A 294 1.83 5.14 -8.06
CA ALA A 294 2.40 6.46 -8.36
C ALA A 294 3.92 6.48 -8.07
N ASP A 295 4.36 5.71 -7.08
CA ASP A 295 5.74 5.26 -6.90
C ASP A 295 5.74 3.72 -6.90
N ALA A 296 6.07 3.11 -8.04
CA ALA A 296 6.00 1.66 -8.22
C ALA A 296 7.00 0.89 -7.32
N LYS A 297 7.98 1.56 -6.70
CA LYS A 297 8.83 0.93 -5.68
C LYS A 297 8.05 0.57 -4.42
N VAL A 298 6.99 1.33 -4.10
CA VAL A 298 6.10 1.00 -2.98
C VAL A 298 5.43 -0.35 -3.22
N ALA A 299 4.95 -0.60 -4.44
CA ALA A 299 4.39 -1.90 -4.81
C ALA A 299 5.43 -3.03 -4.77
N GLU A 300 6.68 -2.78 -5.16
CA GLU A 300 7.80 -3.73 -5.06
C GLU A 300 8.09 -4.09 -3.60
N GLU A 301 8.33 -3.08 -2.75
CA GLU A 301 8.68 -3.25 -1.33
C GLU A 301 7.57 -3.97 -0.54
N LEU A 302 6.32 -3.75 -0.91
CA LEU A 302 5.15 -4.32 -0.23
C LEU A 302 4.61 -5.59 -0.90
N SER A 303 5.23 -6.06 -1.99
CA SER A 303 4.77 -7.25 -2.75
C SER A 303 3.30 -7.18 -3.16
N ALA A 304 2.89 -6.03 -3.73
CA ALA A 304 1.47 -5.72 -4.00
C ALA A 304 0.75 -6.73 -4.92
N TRP A 305 1.50 -7.52 -5.70
CA TRP A 305 0.96 -8.59 -6.53
C TRP A 305 0.38 -9.76 -5.75
N GLN A 306 0.92 -10.07 -4.57
CA GLN A 306 0.74 -11.37 -3.91
C GLN A 306 -0.71 -11.59 -3.50
N GLY A 307 -1.33 -10.60 -2.85
CA GLY A 307 -2.72 -10.70 -2.40
C GLY A 307 -3.71 -10.89 -3.55
N VAL A 308 -3.51 -10.20 -4.68
CA VAL A 308 -4.33 -10.33 -5.88
C VAL A 308 -4.08 -11.67 -6.56
N GLY A 309 -2.81 -12.00 -6.80
CA GLY A 309 -2.41 -13.21 -7.53
C GLY A 309 -2.80 -14.49 -6.80
N ASP A 310 -2.58 -14.56 -5.50
CA ASP A 310 -2.94 -15.75 -4.71
C ASP A 310 -4.45 -15.93 -4.56
N TYR A 311 -5.21 -14.83 -4.47
CA TYR A 311 -6.67 -14.90 -4.54
C TYR A 311 -7.13 -15.47 -5.89
N LEU A 312 -6.59 -14.97 -7.01
CA LEU A 312 -6.95 -15.48 -8.34
C LEU A 312 -6.60 -16.95 -8.52
N LYS A 313 -5.45 -17.40 -7.99
CA LYS A 313 -5.09 -18.83 -8.02
C LYS A 313 -6.10 -19.69 -7.27
N ARG A 314 -6.53 -19.29 -6.06
CA ARG A 314 -7.54 -20.02 -5.29
C ARG A 314 -8.92 -19.98 -5.97
N LEU A 315 -9.27 -18.85 -6.57
CA LEU A 315 -10.52 -18.70 -7.31
C LEU A 315 -10.57 -19.64 -8.52
N LEU A 316 -9.54 -19.61 -9.37
CA LEU A 316 -9.44 -20.47 -10.56
C LEU A 316 -9.20 -21.95 -10.17
N GLY A 317 -8.57 -22.21 -9.03
CA GLY A 317 -8.46 -23.56 -8.45
C GLY A 317 -9.79 -24.12 -7.91
N GLY A 318 -10.84 -23.31 -7.82
CA GLY A 318 -12.17 -23.72 -7.34
C GLY A 318 -12.36 -23.66 -5.82
N ASP A 319 -11.38 -23.14 -5.06
CA ASP A 319 -11.41 -23.10 -3.59
C ASP A 319 -12.39 -22.05 -3.02
N GLU A 320 -12.57 -20.92 -3.74
CA GLU A 320 -13.31 -19.76 -3.24
C GLU A 320 -14.77 -19.73 -3.72
N ARG A 321 -15.00 -19.99 -5.01
CA ARG A 321 -16.30 -19.89 -5.67
C ARG A 321 -16.47 -21.01 -6.70
N PRO A 322 -16.93 -22.20 -6.29
CA PRO A 322 -17.05 -23.35 -7.19
C PRO A 322 -17.97 -23.09 -8.40
N GLU A 323 -18.98 -22.23 -8.24
CA GLU A 323 -19.90 -21.85 -9.30
C GLU A 323 -19.28 -20.95 -10.38
N TYR A 324 -18.10 -20.40 -10.13
CA TYR A 324 -17.41 -19.49 -11.04
C TYR A 324 -17.07 -20.16 -12.38
N TRP A 325 -16.69 -21.44 -12.35
CA TRP A 325 -16.39 -22.20 -13.57
C TRP A 325 -17.61 -22.43 -14.46
N ALA A 326 -18.79 -22.63 -13.86
CA ALA A 326 -20.03 -22.71 -14.62
C ALA A 326 -20.33 -21.40 -15.36
N TRP A 327 -19.94 -20.26 -14.79
CA TRP A 327 -20.06 -18.96 -15.44
C TRP A 327 -19.00 -18.73 -16.52
N LEU A 328 -17.74 -19.13 -16.26
CA LEU A 328 -16.63 -19.02 -17.20
C LEU A 328 -16.82 -19.85 -18.47
N ASN A 329 -17.33 -21.08 -18.31
CA ASN A 329 -17.61 -22.00 -19.40
C ASN A 329 -18.98 -21.74 -20.06
N GLY A 330 -19.68 -20.67 -19.65
CA GLY A 330 -20.90 -20.22 -20.32
C GLY A 330 -20.63 -19.36 -21.55
N GLN A 331 -21.69 -19.04 -22.29
CA GLN A 331 -21.67 -18.17 -23.46
C GLN A 331 -20.98 -16.81 -23.17
N PRO A 332 -20.18 -16.27 -24.09
CA PRO A 332 -19.42 -15.02 -23.89
C PRO A 332 -20.30 -13.76 -23.95
N ASP A 333 -21.59 -13.90 -24.25
CA ASP A 333 -22.52 -12.79 -24.42
C ASP A 333 -22.39 -11.77 -23.28
N TRP A 334 -22.29 -10.50 -23.69
CA TRP A 334 -22.14 -9.33 -22.81
C TRP A 334 -20.84 -9.28 -21.99
N PHE A 335 -19.83 -10.10 -22.28
CA PHE A 335 -18.57 -10.08 -21.54
C PHE A 335 -17.93 -8.68 -21.51
N GLU A 336 -17.95 -7.92 -22.60
CA GLU A 336 -17.43 -6.53 -22.60
C GLU A 336 -18.10 -5.62 -21.55
N ARG A 337 -19.39 -5.86 -21.26
CA ARG A 337 -20.16 -5.11 -20.26
C ARG A 337 -19.90 -5.62 -18.84
N ASP A 338 -19.67 -6.92 -18.69
CA ASP A 338 -19.53 -7.59 -17.39
C ASP A 338 -18.08 -7.84 -16.96
N GLN A 339 -17.08 -7.61 -17.83
CA GLN A 339 -15.66 -7.88 -17.54
C GLN A 339 -15.16 -7.13 -16.30
N LEU A 340 -15.69 -5.93 -16.02
CA LEU A 340 -15.34 -5.17 -14.80
C LEU A 340 -16.00 -5.73 -13.53
N ARG A 341 -16.84 -6.76 -13.64
CA ARG A 341 -17.38 -7.53 -12.50
C ARG A 341 -16.66 -8.86 -12.33
N ASP A 342 -15.89 -9.27 -13.33
CA ASP A 342 -15.10 -10.48 -13.32
C ASP A 342 -13.81 -10.28 -12.51
N PRO A 343 -13.62 -11.02 -11.39
CA PRO A 343 -12.40 -10.97 -10.61
C PRO A 343 -11.14 -11.30 -11.41
N THR A 344 -11.17 -12.28 -12.32
CA THR A 344 -9.99 -12.69 -13.08
C THR A 344 -9.58 -11.59 -14.04
N TYR A 345 -10.53 -11.03 -14.80
CA TYR A 345 -10.26 -9.89 -15.68
C TYR A 345 -9.74 -8.67 -14.91
N VAL A 346 -10.42 -8.29 -13.82
CA VAL A 346 -10.02 -7.13 -13.00
C VAL A 346 -8.64 -7.33 -12.38
N GLY A 347 -8.32 -8.55 -11.94
CA GLY A 347 -7.00 -8.85 -11.42
C GLY A 347 -5.92 -8.81 -12.51
N MET A 348 -6.18 -9.33 -13.72
CA MET A 348 -5.25 -9.17 -14.86
C MET A 348 -5.01 -7.69 -15.18
N PHE A 349 -6.06 -6.88 -15.18
CA PHE A 349 -5.93 -5.44 -15.43
C PHE A 349 -5.18 -4.71 -14.30
N PHE A 350 -5.33 -5.14 -13.04
CA PHE A 350 -4.51 -4.67 -11.93
C PHE A 350 -3.01 -4.98 -12.15
N PHE A 351 -2.69 -6.20 -12.60
CA PHE A 351 -1.31 -6.57 -12.95
C PHE A 351 -0.77 -5.70 -14.08
N ASP A 352 -1.58 -5.42 -15.10
CA ASP A 352 -1.18 -4.56 -16.22
C ASP A 352 -0.87 -3.12 -15.79
N ILE A 353 -1.69 -2.54 -14.91
CA ILE A 353 -1.42 -1.23 -14.33
C ILE A 353 -0.08 -1.26 -13.56
N MET A 354 0.12 -2.27 -12.72
CA MET A 354 1.33 -2.44 -11.90
C MET A 354 2.60 -2.59 -12.75
N VAL A 355 2.59 -3.52 -13.70
CA VAL A 355 3.74 -3.84 -14.57
C VAL A 355 4.07 -2.65 -15.45
N SER A 356 3.06 -2.01 -16.04
CA SER A 356 3.28 -0.82 -16.88
C SER A 356 3.79 0.37 -16.08
N ALA A 357 3.32 0.58 -14.84
CA ALA A 357 3.83 1.62 -13.95
C ALA A 357 5.30 1.38 -13.55
N ALA A 358 5.65 0.14 -13.21
CA ALA A 358 7.03 -0.25 -12.90
C ALA A 358 7.96 -0.03 -14.09
N ALA A 359 7.53 -0.43 -15.30
CA ALA A 359 8.29 -0.23 -16.53
C ALA A 359 8.55 1.26 -16.82
N LYS A 360 7.49 2.08 -16.73
CA LYS A 360 7.56 3.54 -16.94
C LYS A 360 8.51 4.22 -15.95
N GLN A 361 8.54 3.76 -14.70
CA GLN A 361 9.34 4.35 -13.62
C GLN A 361 10.75 3.73 -13.50
N GLY A 362 11.06 2.69 -14.28
CA GLY A 362 12.37 2.03 -14.28
C GLY A 362 12.67 1.23 -13.01
N VAL A 363 11.64 0.64 -12.38
CA VAL A 363 11.81 -0.25 -11.22
C VAL A 363 12.44 -1.55 -11.70
N GLY A 364 13.66 -1.88 -11.26
CA GLY A 364 14.48 -3.00 -11.79
C GLY A 364 13.98 -4.41 -11.49
N TYR A 365 12.67 -4.63 -11.44
CA TYR A 365 12.01 -5.88 -11.13
C TYR A 365 10.77 -6.07 -12.02
N HIS A 366 10.44 -7.31 -12.35
CA HIS A 366 9.33 -7.64 -13.25
C HIS A 366 7.95 -7.70 -12.56
N MET A 367 7.85 -7.24 -11.30
CA MET A 367 6.62 -7.18 -10.50
C MET A 367 5.87 -8.52 -10.41
N TRP A 368 6.62 -9.62 -10.41
CA TRP A 368 6.11 -11.00 -10.37
C TRP A 368 5.00 -11.30 -11.41
N LEU A 369 5.15 -10.77 -12.63
CA LEU A 369 4.23 -11.00 -13.74
C LEU A 369 4.00 -12.49 -14.09
N TYR A 370 4.85 -13.40 -13.58
CA TYR A 370 4.73 -14.85 -13.77
C TYR A 370 3.46 -15.46 -13.18
N TYR A 371 2.65 -14.74 -12.38
CA TYR A 371 1.30 -15.19 -12.05
C TYR A 371 0.48 -15.54 -13.30
N PHE A 372 0.70 -14.83 -14.41
CA PHE A 372 0.03 -15.12 -15.69
C PHE A 372 0.29 -16.55 -16.16
N THR A 373 1.47 -17.10 -15.92
CA THR A 373 1.76 -18.50 -16.26
C THR A 373 0.92 -19.48 -15.43
N SER A 374 0.69 -19.17 -14.14
CA SER A 374 -0.17 -19.97 -13.27
C SER A 374 -1.66 -19.82 -13.62
N PHE A 375 -2.08 -18.61 -14.03
CA PHE A 375 -3.46 -18.38 -14.47
C PHE A 375 -3.75 -19.14 -15.77
N ALA A 376 -2.80 -19.21 -16.70
CA ALA A 376 -2.96 -19.99 -17.94
C ALA A 376 -3.08 -21.50 -17.66
N ASP A 377 -2.21 -22.04 -16.79
CA ASP A 377 -2.30 -23.44 -16.34
C ASP A 377 -3.69 -23.73 -15.75
N LEU A 378 -4.17 -22.89 -14.82
CA LEU A 378 -5.49 -23.08 -14.18
C LEU A 378 -6.67 -22.85 -15.14
N LEU A 379 -6.54 -21.90 -16.08
CA LEU A 379 -7.58 -21.59 -17.06
C LEU A 379 -7.76 -22.75 -18.04
N GLU A 380 -6.65 -23.35 -18.51
CA GLU A 380 -6.66 -24.55 -19.35
C GLU A 380 -7.23 -25.75 -18.58
N ASP A 381 -6.83 -25.92 -17.31
CA ASP A 381 -7.28 -27.04 -16.49
C ASP A 381 -8.81 -27.10 -16.35
N GLY A 382 -9.47 -25.95 -16.14
CA GLY A 382 -10.92 -25.85 -16.00
C GLY A 382 -11.70 -25.55 -17.28
N TYR A 383 -11.03 -25.35 -18.42
CA TYR A 383 -11.68 -25.01 -19.69
C TYR A 383 -12.63 -26.12 -20.16
N ASP A 384 -13.88 -25.74 -20.48
CA ASP A 384 -14.87 -26.62 -21.11
C ASP A 384 -15.78 -25.82 -22.04
N SER A 385 -15.82 -26.19 -23.32
CA SER A 385 -16.71 -25.61 -24.34
C SER A 385 -17.78 -26.59 -24.83
N SER A 386 -17.97 -27.74 -24.17
CA SER A 386 -18.95 -28.76 -24.54
C SER A 386 -20.39 -28.46 -24.09
N GLY A 387 -20.58 -27.35 -23.37
CA GLY A 387 -21.88 -26.90 -22.86
C GLY A 387 -22.92 -26.63 -23.96
N ALA A 388 -24.19 -26.84 -23.60
CA ALA A 388 -25.31 -26.63 -24.52
C ALA A 388 -25.42 -25.15 -24.93
N GLY A 389 -25.52 -24.89 -26.24
CA GLY A 389 -25.65 -23.55 -26.80
C GLY A 389 -24.34 -22.78 -26.97
N ILE A 390 -23.19 -23.43 -26.77
CA ILE A 390 -21.87 -22.86 -27.05
C ILE A 390 -21.55 -23.05 -28.53
N ASP A 391 -21.28 -21.95 -29.23
CA ASP A 391 -20.73 -21.99 -30.59
C ASP A 391 -19.20 -22.12 -30.53
N ARG A 392 -18.71 -23.34 -30.79
CA ARG A 392 -17.28 -23.66 -30.78
C ARG A 392 -16.50 -23.05 -31.96
N THR A 393 -17.21 -22.50 -32.94
CA THR A 393 -16.61 -21.84 -34.12
C THR A 393 -16.48 -20.33 -33.95
N ALA A 394 -17.08 -19.76 -32.91
CA ALA A 394 -16.91 -18.35 -32.56
C ALA A 394 -15.46 -18.06 -32.15
N GLU A 395 -15.00 -16.81 -32.35
CA GLU A 395 -13.66 -16.35 -31.95
C GLU A 395 -13.35 -16.66 -30.48
N PHE A 396 -14.34 -16.45 -29.61
CA PHE A 396 -14.29 -16.82 -28.20
C PHE A 396 -15.53 -17.63 -27.82
N PRO A 397 -15.48 -18.98 -27.85
CA PRO A 397 -16.64 -19.83 -27.54
C PRO A 397 -17.17 -19.64 -26.11
N THR A 398 -16.30 -19.31 -25.17
CA THR A 398 -16.62 -19.14 -23.74
C THR A 398 -15.95 -17.91 -23.17
N ARG A 399 -16.38 -17.48 -21.97
CA ARG A 399 -15.66 -16.42 -21.23
C ARG A 399 -14.24 -16.86 -20.84
N ALA A 400 -14.03 -18.14 -20.57
CA ALA A 400 -12.70 -18.70 -20.34
C ALA A 400 -11.78 -18.52 -21.56
N ALA A 401 -12.29 -18.76 -22.79
CA ALA A 401 -11.54 -18.50 -24.03
C ALA A 401 -11.14 -17.03 -24.14
N ARG A 402 -12.06 -16.13 -23.79
CA ARG A 402 -11.79 -14.68 -23.76
C ARG A 402 -10.72 -14.31 -22.73
N LEU A 403 -10.73 -14.93 -21.54
CA LEU A 403 -9.69 -14.68 -20.52
C LEU A 403 -8.32 -15.21 -20.92
N LEU A 404 -8.24 -16.35 -21.62
CA LEU A 404 -6.98 -16.84 -22.20
C LEU A 404 -6.42 -15.83 -23.21
N TYR A 405 -7.29 -15.24 -24.03
CA TYR A 405 -6.92 -14.17 -24.95
C TYR A 405 -6.37 -12.94 -24.22
N GLU A 406 -7.07 -12.45 -23.20
CA GLU A 406 -6.61 -11.27 -22.43
C GLU A 406 -5.24 -11.50 -21.81
N LEU A 407 -5.00 -12.71 -21.30
CA LEU A 407 -3.73 -13.12 -20.71
C LEU A 407 -2.59 -13.05 -21.74
N VAL A 408 -2.79 -13.63 -22.93
CA VAL A 408 -1.81 -13.59 -24.04
C VAL A 408 -1.62 -12.16 -24.55
N SER A 409 -2.71 -11.40 -24.68
CA SER A 409 -2.69 -10.01 -25.15
C SER A 409 -1.89 -9.10 -24.22
N HIS A 410 -2.06 -9.20 -22.89
CA HIS A 410 -1.27 -8.44 -21.93
C HIS A 410 0.22 -8.78 -22.00
N LEU A 411 0.57 -10.08 -22.09
CA LEU A 411 1.96 -10.49 -22.23
C LEU A 411 2.59 -9.97 -23.53
N ALA A 412 1.88 -10.09 -24.65
CA ALA A 412 2.30 -9.55 -25.94
C ALA A 412 2.50 -8.03 -25.89
N ALA A 413 1.59 -7.29 -25.22
CA ALA A 413 1.72 -5.86 -25.01
C ALA A 413 2.94 -5.49 -24.16
N TRP A 414 3.24 -6.24 -23.09
CA TRP A 414 4.44 -6.00 -22.27
C TRP A 414 5.74 -6.29 -23.00
N VAL A 415 5.75 -7.25 -23.93
CA VAL A 415 6.87 -7.46 -24.86
C VAL A 415 7.03 -6.27 -25.80
N GLY A 416 5.93 -5.85 -26.45
CA GLY A 416 5.92 -4.71 -27.37
C GLY A 416 6.27 -3.36 -26.71
N MET A 417 6.11 -3.25 -25.39
CA MET A 417 6.41 -2.05 -24.61
C MET A 417 7.85 -1.57 -24.77
N LEU A 418 8.81 -2.47 -25.08
CA LEU A 418 10.21 -2.11 -25.26
C LEU A 418 10.40 -0.96 -26.26
N ARG A 419 9.61 -0.93 -27.33
CA ARG A 419 9.68 0.09 -28.40
C ARG A 419 9.32 1.50 -27.93
N HIS A 420 8.64 1.60 -26.80
CA HIS A 420 8.18 2.86 -26.23
C HIS A 420 9.01 3.32 -25.03
N LEU A 421 9.94 2.49 -24.55
CA LEU A 421 10.81 2.83 -23.43
C LEU A 421 11.94 3.77 -23.88
N PRO A 422 12.34 4.74 -23.04
CA PRO A 422 13.43 5.65 -23.37
C PRO A 422 14.76 4.88 -23.49
N GLU A 423 15.67 5.38 -24.34
CA GLU A 423 17.00 4.81 -24.49
C GLU A 423 17.74 4.75 -23.15
N GLY A 424 18.47 3.65 -22.91
CA GLY A 424 19.20 3.43 -21.66
C GLY A 424 18.34 3.01 -20.46
N ALA A 425 17.01 2.92 -20.61
CA ALA A 425 16.11 2.42 -19.57
C ALA A 425 16.51 1.02 -19.07
N VAL A 426 16.32 0.78 -17.77
CA VAL A 426 16.68 -0.51 -17.12
C VAL A 426 16.05 -1.70 -17.85
N HIS A 427 14.80 -1.56 -18.28
CA HIS A 427 14.04 -2.65 -18.91
C HIS A 427 14.37 -2.90 -20.39
N ARG A 428 15.18 -2.04 -21.04
CA ARG A 428 15.66 -2.29 -22.41
C ARG A 428 16.86 -3.23 -22.45
N ARG A 429 17.58 -3.35 -21.33
CA ARG A 429 18.80 -4.16 -21.26
C ARG A 429 18.45 -5.65 -21.37
N ALA A 430 19.19 -6.34 -22.23
CA ALA A 430 19.16 -7.79 -22.27
C ALA A 430 19.54 -8.36 -20.88
N PRO A 431 18.84 -9.40 -20.41
CA PRO A 431 19.09 -9.97 -19.10
C PRO A 431 20.40 -10.75 -19.07
N ASP A 432 21.17 -10.62 -17.97
CA ASP A 432 22.38 -11.43 -17.75
C ASP A 432 22.07 -12.93 -17.65
N ARG A 433 20.88 -13.27 -17.11
CA ARG A 433 20.39 -14.64 -16.95
C ARG A 433 19.10 -14.84 -17.74
N ARG A 434 19.12 -15.77 -18.69
CA ARG A 434 17.93 -16.09 -19.49
C ARG A 434 16.78 -16.70 -18.70
N ASP A 435 17.06 -17.46 -17.63
CA ASP A 435 16.03 -18.23 -16.94
C ASP A 435 15.10 -17.39 -16.04
N ASN A 436 15.54 -16.21 -15.61
CA ASN A 436 14.78 -15.32 -14.74
C ASN A 436 15.16 -13.86 -15.03
N PRO A 437 14.70 -13.32 -16.16
CA PRO A 437 14.92 -11.91 -16.50
C PRO A 437 14.29 -10.98 -15.46
N ALA A 438 15.08 -10.02 -14.98
CA ALA A 438 14.57 -8.94 -14.13
C ALA A 438 13.80 -7.89 -14.95
N THR A 439 14.04 -7.82 -16.27
CA THR A 439 13.44 -6.83 -17.17
C THR A 439 12.08 -7.29 -17.69
N ILE A 440 11.10 -6.38 -17.64
CA ILE A 440 9.70 -6.69 -17.92
C ILE A 440 9.49 -7.26 -19.34
N PRO A 441 9.99 -6.66 -20.44
CA PRO A 441 9.75 -7.21 -21.78
C PRO A 441 10.31 -8.63 -21.98
N PHE A 442 11.49 -8.93 -21.43
CA PHE A 442 12.09 -10.25 -21.52
C PHE A 442 11.37 -11.28 -20.64
N ALA A 443 10.96 -10.89 -19.43
CA ALA A 443 10.14 -11.72 -18.55
C ALA A 443 8.77 -12.03 -19.18
N ALA A 444 8.15 -11.02 -19.81
CA ALA A 444 6.91 -11.19 -20.55
C ALA A 444 7.08 -12.12 -21.76
N ALA A 445 8.19 -12.03 -22.51
CA ALA A 445 8.48 -12.93 -23.63
C ALA A 445 8.61 -14.39 -23.17
N GLN A 446 9.31 -14.62 -22.06
CA GLN A 446 9.44 -15.95 -21.47
C GLN A 446 8.09 -16.49 -20.98
N ALA A 447 7.31 -15.66 -20.29
CA ALA A 447 5.98 -16.03 -19.81
C ALA A 447 5.02 -16.31 -20.98
N LEU A 448 5.09 -15.52 -22.06
CA LEU A 448 4.30 -15.68 -23.28
C LEU A 448 4.55 -17.04 -23.94
N GLY A 449 5.81 -17.43 -24.11
CA GLY A 449 6.16 -18.76 -24.65
C GLY A 449 5.61 -19.90 -23.79
N ARG A 450 5.70 -19.79 -22.46
CA ARG A 450 5.13 -20.78 -21.54
C ARG A 450 3.60 -20.85 -21.66
N VAL A 451 2.92 -19.71 -21.63
CA VAL A 451 1.46 -19.62 -21.74
C VAL A 451 0.97 -20.17 -23.06
N LEU A 452 1.60 -19.80 -24.18
CA LEU A 452 1.22 -20.30 -25.50
C LEU A 452 1.36 -21.83 -25.55
N SER A 453 2.44 -22.38 -24.99
CA SER A 453 2.64 -23.84 -24.97
C SER A 453 1.58 -24.60 -24.18
N VAL A 454 0.96 -23.97 -23.16
CA VAL A 454 -0.18 -24.55 -22.43
C VAL A 454 -1.39 -24.68 -23.35
N ALA A 455 -1.73 -23.63 -24.09
CA ALA A 455 -2.86 -23.64 -25.02
C ALA A 455 -2.63 -24.58 -26.22
N VAL A 456 -1.47 -24.49 -26.86
CA VAL A 456 -1.11 -25.31 -28.04
C VAL A 456 -1.02 -26.80 -27.69
N GLY A 457 -0.54 -27.13 -26.49
CA GLY A 457 -0.49 -28.51 -26.01
C GLY A 457 -1.83 -29.05 -25.47
N SER A 458 -2.84 -28.19 -25.33
CA SER A 458 -4.13 -28.59 -24.76
C SER A 458 -4.99 -29.32 -25.79
N ARG A 459 -5.73 -30.33 -25.31
CA ARG A 459 -6.80 -30.99 -26.07
C ARG A 459 -8.19 -30.45 -25.72
N LYS A 460 -8.28 -29.57 -24.73
CA LYS A 460 -9.54 -29.00 -24.23
C LYS A 460 -9.87 -27.69 -24.94
N VAL A 461 -8.85 -26.86 -25.16
CA VAL A 461 -9.01 -25.56 -25.82
C VAL A 461 -9.35 -25.77 -27.29
N ASP A 462 -10.35 -25.02 -27.78
CA ASP A 462 -10.80 -25.14 -29.16
C ASP A 462 -9.75 -24.63 -30.16
N GLU A 463 -9.69 -25.26 -31.33
CA GLU A 463 -8.71 -24.96 -32.38
C GLU A 463 -8.64 -23.48 -32.76
N GLY A 464 -9.81 -22.87 -33.01
CA GLY A 464 -9.89 -21.45 -33.38
C GLY A 464 -9.38 -20.53 -32.28
N VAL A 465 -9.53 -20.93 -31.02
CA VAL A 465 -8.96 -20.19 -29.88
C VAL A 465 -7.45 -20.34 -29.90
N VAL A 466 -6.90 -21.55 -30.06
CA VAL A 466 -5.45 -21.78 -30.14
C VAL A 466 -4.82 -20.96 -31.29
N GLN A 467 -5.44 -20.95 -32.47
CA GLN A 467 -5.03 -20.10 -33.60
C GLN A 467 -4.99 -18.62 -33.20
N THR A 468 -6.08 -18.11 -32.62
CA THR A 468 -6.16 -16.72 -32.18
C THR A 468 -5.06 -16.36 -31.16
N LEU A 469 -4.79 -17.24 -30.20
CA LEU A 469 -3.73 -17.03 -29.21
C LEU A 469 -2.34 -17.04 -29.86
N HIS A 470 -2.10 -17.94 -30.82
CA HIS A 470 -0.86 -17.97 -31.58
C HIS A 470 -0.64 -16.66 -32.36
N ASP A 471 -1.66 -16.17 -33.06
CA ASP A 471 -1.58 -14.95 -33.88
C ASP A 471 -1.27 -13.71 -33.04
N VAL A 472 -1.87 -13.63 -31.84
CA VAL A 472 -1.56 -12.55 -30.89
C VAL A 472 -0.13 -12.70 -30.34
N ALA A 473 0.33 -13.93 -30.08
CA ALA A 473 1.65 -14.20 -29.50
C ALA A 473 2.81 -13.91 -30.48
N ILE A 474 2.61 -14.10 -31.78
CA ILE A 474 3.62 -13.80 -32.80
C ILE A 474 3.63 -12.33 -33.24
N ARG A 475 2.54 -11.58 -33.00
CA ARG A 475 2.43 -10.15 -33.38
C ARG A 475 3.59 -9.29 -32.88
N PRO A 476 4.08 -9.40 -31.64
CA PRO A 476 5.23 -8.62 -31.19
C PRO A 476 6.51 -8.90 -31.98
N ILE A 477 6.66 -10.09 -32.57
CA ILE A 477 7.80 -10.37 -33.47
C ILE A 477 7.72 -9.38 -34.63
N LYS A 478 6.60 -9.31 -35.35
CA LYS A 478 6.39 -8.37 -36.47
C LYS A 478 6.67 -6.92 -36.08
N GLU A 479 6.25 -6.50 -34.89
CA GLU A 479 6.42 -5.12 -34.42
C GLU A 479 7.86 -4.78 -33.99
N LEU A 480 8.65 -5.78 -33.59
CA LEU A 480 10.05 -5.60 -33.23
C LEU A 480 10.90 -5.72 -34.50
N HIS A 481 11.33 -4.59 -35.05
CA HIS A 481 12.14 -4.58 -36.26
C HIS A 481 13.53 -5.21 -36.04
N PRO A 482 14.08 -5.93 -37.03
CA PRO A 482 15.36 -6.65 -36.93
C PRO A 482 16.60 -5.74 -36.99
N ASP A 483 16.50 -4.51 -36.49
CA ASP A 483 17.58 -3.53 -36.48
C ASP A 483 18.61 -3.82 -35.37
N ASP A 484 19.86 -3.37 -35.55
CA ASP A 484 20.89 -3.52 -34.53
C ASP A 484 20.50 -2.83 -33.21
N GLY A 485 20.48 -3.60 -32.11
CA GLY A 485 20.26 -3.07 -30.76
C GLY A 485 19.28 -3.89 -29.90
N ASP A 486 18.68 -3.22 -28.92
CA ASP A 486 17.83 -3.87 -27.90
C ASP A 486 16.59 -4.57 -28.49
N GLN A 487 16.02 -4.03 -29.57
CA GLN A 487 14.81 -4.57 -30.21
C GLN A 487 15.08 -5.91 -30.88
N SER A 488 16.16 -6.03 -31.65
CA SER A 488 16.59 -7.30 -32.25
C SER A 488 16.97 -8.34 -31.18
N ALA A 489 17.62 -7.90 -30.10
CA ALA A 489 17.90 -8.78 -28.96
C ALA A 489 16.62 -9.34 -28.32
N LEU A 490 15.59 -8.51 -28.11
CA LEU A 490 14.29 -8.97 -27.61
C LEU A 490 13.54 -9.84 -28.63
N ARG A 491 13.59 -9.50 -29.93
CA ARG A 491 12.97 -10.29 -31.01
C ARG A 491 13.53 -11.71 -31.02
N ALA A 492 14.86 -11.85 -31.04
CA ALA A 492 15.53 -13.16 -31.01
C ALA A 492 15.20 -13.93 -29.72
N TYR A 493 15.14 -13.23 -28.58
CA TYR A 493 14.77 -13.84 -27.30
C TYR A 493 13.31 -14.31 -27.29
N LEU A 494 12.38 -13.54 -27.85
CA LEU A 494 10.98 -13.90 -27.97
C LEU A 494 10.79 -15.13 -28.87
N ILE A 495 11.45 -15.16 -30.03
CA ILE A 495 11.42 -16.32 -30.93
C ILE A 495 11.90 -17.58 -30.18
N ASP A 496 13.04 -17.48 -29.48
CA ASP A 496 13.57 -18.58 -28.66
C ASP A 496 12.57 -19.02 -27.58
N ALA A 497 11.91 -18.08 -26.90
CA ALA A 497 10.94 -18.37 -25.85
C ALA A 497 9.68 -19.06 -26.39
N LEU A 498 9.10 -18.57 -27.48
CA LEU A 498 7.93 -19.17 -28.12
C LEU A 498 8.23 -20.59 -28.60
N LEU A 499 9.38 -20.80 -29.24
CA LEU A 499 9.79 -22.11 -29.74
C LEU A 499 10.18 -23.07 -28.62
N SER A 500 10.61 -22.59 -27.45
CA SER A 500 10.98 -23.46 -26.33
C SER A 500 9.78 -23.85 -25.44
N GLY A 501 8.77 -22.98 -25.33
CA GLY A 501 7.56 -23.24 -24.55
C GLY A 501 7.84 -23.43 -23.05
N ARG A 502 7.26 -24.46 -22.44
CA ARG A 502 7.34 -24.77 -20.99
C ARG A 502 8.69 -25.33 -20.51
N GLY A 503 9.62 -25.69 -21.41
CA GLY A 503 10.84 -26.43 -21.04
C GLY A 503 12.06 -26.13 -21.92
N ARG A 504 13.24 -26.56 -21.46
CA ARG A 504 14.50 -26.45 -22.24
C ARG A 504 14.62 -27.51 -23.34
N SER A 505 13.96 -28.66 -23.18
CA SER A 505 13.82 -29.68 -24.22
C SER A 505 12.46 -29.50 -24.88
N THR A 506 12.46 -28.96 -26.08
CA THR A 506 11.24 -28.75 -26.85
C THR A 506 10.69 -30.09 -27.35
N ASP A 507 9.38 -30.28 -27.28
CA ASP A 507 8.71 -31.45 -27.86
C ASP A 507 8.55 -31.25 -29.37
N LEU A 508 8.89 -32.27 -30.17
CA LEU A 508 8.69 -32.24 -31.62
C LEU A 508 7.21 -32.07 -31.95
N GLY A 509 6.31 -32.67 -31.16
CA GLY A 509 4.86 -32.51 -31.34
C GLY A 509 4.40 -31.06 -31.20
N TYR A 510 4.94 -30.33 -30.23
CA TYR A 510 4.67 -28.90 -30.04
C TYR A 510 5.16 -28.07 -31.24
N LEU A 511 6.39 -28.32 -31.71
CA LEU A 511 6.94 -27.59 -32.86
C LEU A 511 6.18 -27.86 -34.15
N THR A 512 5.83 -29.12 -34.43
CA THR A 512 4.98 -29.46 -35.57
C THR A 512 3.64 -28.76 -35.49
N ARG A 513 3.05 -28.68 -34.29
CA ARG A 513 1.80 -27.97 -34.08
C ARG A 513 1.92 -26.46 -34.31
N LEU A 514 3.01 -25.84 -33.88
CA LEU A 514 3.26 -24.43 -34.19
C LEU A 514 3.39 -24.19 -35.71
N ALA A 515 4.00 -25.14 -36.44
CA ALA A 515 4.08 -25.06 -37.90
C ALA A 515 2.69 -25.14 -38.55
N GLU A 516 1.82 -26.05 -38.09
CA GLU A 516 0.42 -26.14 -38.56
C GLU A 516 -0.36 -24.84 -38.31
N LEU A 517 -0.18 -24.21 -37.15
CA LEU A 517 -0.82 -22.93 -36.81
C LEU A 517 -0.25 -21.76 -37.64
N LEU A 518 1.02 -21.84 -38.04
CA LEU A 518 1.65 -20.85 -38.92
C LEU A 518 1.14 -21.00 -40.36
N ASP A 519 1.01 -22.22 -40.87
CA ASP A 519 0.41 -22.49 -42.19
C ASP A 519 -1.07 -22.07 -42.25
N GLY A 520 -1.75 -22.02 -41.11
CA GLY A 520 -3.13 -21.54 -40.98
C GLY A 520 -3.29 -20.02 -41.08
N ASN A 521 -2.18 -19.26 -41.09
CA ASN A 521 -2.18 -17.80 -41.20
C ASN A 521 -2.17 -17.31 -42.65
N ASP A 522 -2.43 -16.03 -42.86
CA ASP A 522 -2.25 -15.38 -44.16
C ASP A 522 -0.77 -15.48 -44.58
N ASP A 523 -0.52 -15.95 -45.82
CA ASP A 523 0.81 -16.09 -46.45
C ASP A 523 1.71 -14.86 -46.23
N LEU A 524 1.11 -13.66 -46.09
CA LEU A 524 1.82 -12.41 -45.82
C LEU A 524 2.62 -12.44 -44.51
N ILE A 525 2.16 -13.15 -43.47
CA ILE A 525 2.81 -13.20 -42.16
C ILE A 525 4.18 -13.88 -42.26
N GLU A 526 4.31 -14.94 -43.05
CA GLU A 526 5.59 -15.64 -43.23
C GLU A 526 6.69 -14.71 -43.78
N TYR A 527 6.33 -13.79 -44.67
CA TYR A 527 7.25 -12.79 -45.21
C TYR A 527 7.65 -11.71 -44.19
N GLU A 528 6.82 -11.44 -43.19
CA GLU A 528 7.09 -10.43 -42.15
C GLU A 528 7.92 -10.96 -40.97
N ILE A 529 7.91 -12.28 -40.75
CA ILE A 529 8.66 -12.95 -39.67
C ILE A 529 9.57 -14.11 -40.16
N PRO A 530 10.43 -13.89 -41.17
CA PRO A 530 11.19 -14.95 -41.83
C PRO A 530 12.20 -15.66 -40.92
N ASP A 531 12.69 -14.97 -39.89
CA ASP A 531 13.59 -15.52 -38.87
C ASP A 531 12.87 -16.47 -37.90
N TYR A 532 11.60 -16.21 -37.56
CA TYR A 532 10.76 -17.14 -36.80
C TYR A 532 10.51 -18.42 -37.61
N VAL A 533 10.09 -18.28 -38.88
CA VAL A 533 9.87 -19.41 -39.81
C VAL A 533 11.12 -20.27 -39.94
N SER A 534 12.27 -19.62 -40.16
CA SER A 534 13.57 -20.29 -40.29
C SER A 534 13.98 -21.03 -39.01
N ALA A 535 13.80 -20.37 -37.85
CA ALA A 535 14.14 -20.96 -36.55
C ALA A 535 13.25 -22.17 -36.21
N LEU A 536 11.96 -22.09 -36.51
CA LEU A 536 11.00 -23.18 -36.34
C LEU A 536 11.39 -24.39 -37.18
N THR A 537 11.60 -24.18 -38.48
CA THR A 537 12.00 -25.23 -39.43
C THR A 537 13.32 -25.89 -39.04
N MET A 538 14.31 -25.09 -38.62
CA MET A 538 15.60 -25.60 -38.18
C MET A 538 15.49 -26.48 -36.94
N ARG A 539 14.65 -26.12 -35.96
CA ARG A 539 14.43 -26.94 -34.76
C ARG A 539 13.73 -28.26 -35.08
N ILE A 540 12.73 -28.24 -35.95
CA ILE A 540 12.03 -29.46 -36.42
C ILE A 540 13.03 -30.40 -37.09
N ASN A 541 13.81 -29.90 -38.05
CA ASN A 541 14.80 -30.69 -38.78
C ASN A 541 15.99 -31.15 -37.92
N GLY A 542 16.30 -30.45 -36.83
CA GLY A 542 17.35 -30.83 -35.91
C GLY A 542 16.95 -31.92 -34.91
N MET A 543 15.66 -32.25 -34.82
CA MET A 543 15.10 -33.25 -33.89
C MET A 543 14.56 -34.51 -34.58
N GLY A 544 14.27 -34.45 -35.89
CA GLY A 544 13.97 -35.60 -36.74
C GLY A 544 15.23 -36.24 -37.32
#